data_AF-A0A1I2QT56-F1
#
_entry.id   AF-A0A1I2QT56-F1
#
_cell.length_a   1.000
_cell.length_b   1.000
_cell.length_c   1.000
_cell.angle_alpha   90.00
_cell.angle_beta   90.00
_cell.angle_gamma   90.00
#
_symmetry.space_group_name_H-M   'P 1'
#
loop_
_entity.id
_entity.type
_entity.pdbx_description
1 polymer ?
#
loop_
_entity_poly.entity_id
_entity_poly.type
_entity_poly.pdbx_seq_one_letter_code
_entity_poly.pdbx_strand_id
1 'polypeptide(L)'
;MYIIEACLNSQITSAEVIEELKNKNIILADIDRQLRGMGTNLNQMAHVANGQGRIPTVKTLLQIADEVKSIKQEVDVEWQLTRQSTAKP
;
A
#
# COMPACT_ATOMS: atom_id res chain seq x y z
N MET A 1 12.20 39.72 11.45
CA MET A 1 10.98 39.17 12.08
C MET A 1 10.34 38.22 11.08
N TYR A 2 10.85 36.99 10.98
CA TYR A 2 10.33 35.97 10.04
C TYR A 2 10.44 34.58 10.67
N ILE A 3 11.50 34.33 11.44
CA ILE A 3 11.70 33.07 12.19
C ILE A 3 10.60 32.88 13.25
N ILE A 4 10.26 33.93 14.01
CA ILE A 4 9.23 33.84 15.07
C ILE A 4 7.84 33.56 14.46
N GLU A 5 7.53 34.20 13.33
CA GLU A 5 6.27 34.00 12.61
C GLU A 5 6.20 32.62 11.96
N ALA A 6 7.31 32.09 11.45
CA ALA A 6 7.42 30.71 10.97
C ALA A 6 7.26 29.68 12.11
N CYS A 7 7.81 29.95 13.30
CA CYS A 7 7.61 29.10 14.47
C CYS A 7 6.17 29.16 15.02
N LEU A 8 5.50 30.31 14.93
CA LEU A 8 4.11 30.48 15.36
C LEU A 8 3.11 29.85 14.38
N ASN A 9 3.42 29.85 13.08
CA ASN A 9 2.59 29.26 12.03
C ASN A 9 2.93 27.79 11.73
N SER A 10 3.98 27.25 12.35
CA SER A 10 4.35 25.84 12.24
C SER A 10 3.36 24.99 13.04
N GLN A 11 2.45 24.30 12.36
CA GLN A 11 1.60 23.29 12.97
C GLN A 11 2.45 22.17 13.57
N ILE A 12 2.50 22.14 14.90
CA ILE A 12 3.10 21.03 15.63
C ILE A 12 2.09 19.87 15.53
N THR A 13 2.34 18.94 14.61
CA THR A 13 1.61 17.68 14.56
C THR A 13 1.67 17.00 15.93
N SER A 14 0.50 16.68 16.50
CA SER A 14 0.44 16.10 17.85
C SER A 14 1.16 14.74 17.90
N ALA A 15 1.67 14.37 19.08
CA ALA A 15 2.32 13.07 19.28
C ALA A 15 1.41 11.90 18.89
N GLU A 16 0.09 12.03 19.11
CA GLU A 16 -0.93 11.07 18.72
C GLU A 16 -1.02 10.88 17.20
N VAL A 17 -1.01 11.96 16.41
CA VAL A 17 -1.03 11.88 14.94
C VAL A 17 0.26 11.25 14.40
N ILE A 18 1.40 11.52 15.05
CA ILE A 18 2.68 10.89 14.69
C ILE A 18 2.65 9.37 14.95
N GLU A 19 2.03 8.93 16.04
CA GLU A 19 1.88 7.52 16.38
C GLU A 19 0.93 6.80 15.41
N GLU A 20 -0.20 7.44 15.06
CA GLU A 20 -1.14 6.91 14.06
C GLU A 20 -0.46 6.74 12.69
N LEU A 21 0.34 7.72 12.26
CA LEU A 21 1.10 7.66 11.01
C LEU A 21 2.13 6.52 11.00
N LYS A 22 2.81 6.29 12.12
CA LYS A 22 3.75 5.15 12.25
C LYS A 22 3.03 3.82 12.12
N ASN A 23 1.86 3.68 12.75
CA ASN A 23 1.06 2.46 12.66
C ASN A 23 0.57 2.20 11.22
N LYS A 24 0.07 3.24 10.53
CA LYS A 24 -0.30 3.14 9.10
C LYS A 24 0.88 2.76 8.22
N ASN A 25 2.06 3.30 8.49
CA ASN A 25 3.26 2.99 7.71
C ASN A 25 3.71 1.52 7.88
N ILE A 26 3.56 0.95 9.07
CA ILE A 26 3.82 -0.48 9.30
C ILE A 26 2.85 -1.36 8.49
N ILE A 27 1.57 -1.00 8.46
CA ILE A 27 0.55 -1.73 7.68
C ILE A 27 0.87 -1.65 6.18
N LEU A 28 1.16 -0.45 5.67
CA LEU A 28 1.55 -0.27 4.28
C LEU A 28 2.80 -1.06 3.90
N ALA A 29 3.80 -1.13 4.78
CA ALA A 29 5.00 -1.91 4.56
C ALA A 29 4.72 -3.42 4.48
N ASP A 30 3.76 -3.94 5.26
CA ASP A 30 3.36 -5.34 5.15
C ASP A 30 2.56 -5.61 3.87
N ILE A 31 1.66 -4.71 3.47
CA ILE A 31 0.94 -4.83 2.19
C ILE A 31 1.92 -4.85 1.01
N ASP A 32 2.91 -3.95 1.00
CA ASP A 32 3.96 -3.91 -0.03
C ASP A 32 4.80 -5.20 -0.06
N ARG A 33 5.07 -5.79 1.11
CA ARG A 33 5.70 -7.11 1.21
C ARG A 33 4.83 -8.21 0.59
N GLN A 34 3.53 -8.22 0.88
CA GLN A 34 2.59 -9.20 0.33
C GLN A 34 2.49 -9.08 -1.20
N LEU A 35 2.42 -7.85 -1.72
CA LEU A 35 2.34 -7.58 -3.16
C LEU A 35 3.56 -8.11 -3.92
N ARG A 36 4.77 -7.93 -3.37
CA ARG A 36 5.99 -8.54 -3.91
C ARG A 36 5.94 -10.06 -3.92
N GLY A 37 5.38 -10.66 -2.86
CA GLY A 37 5.16 -12.11 -2.78
C GLY A 37 4.24 -12.61 -3.91
N MET A 38 3.12 -11.93 -4.14
CA MET A 38 2.19 -12.27 -5.23
C MET A 38 2.83 -12.13 -6.60
N GLY A 39 3.60 -11.06 -6.84
CA GLY A 39 4.34 -10.88 -8.10
C GLY A 39 5.35 -12.01 -8.34
N THR A 40 6.01 -12.49 -7.29
CA THR A 40 6.93 -13.64 -7.37
C THR A 40 6.18 -14.92 -7.74
N ASN A 41 5.03 -15.19 -7.11
CA ASN A 41 4.20 -16.36 -7.40
C ASN A 41 3.66 -16.33 -8.84
N LEU A 42 3.23 -15.16 -9.31
CA LEU A 42 2.82 -14.94 -10.70
C LEU A 42 3.94 -15.28 -11.68
N ASN A 43 5.16 -14.79 -11.43
CA ASN A 43 6.33 -15.09 -12.26
C ASN A 43 6.65 -16.59 -12.28
N GLN A 44 6.55 -17.27 -11.14
CA GLN A 44 6.75 -18.72 -11.06
C GLN A 44 5.70 -19.48 -11.87
N MET A 45 4.42 -19.10 -11.75
CA MET A 45 3.34 -19.70 -12.53
C MET A 45 3.54 -19.49 -14.04
N ALA A 46 3.92 -18.27 -14.46
CA ALA A 46 4.21 -17.98 -15.86
C ALA A 46 5.40 -18.81 -16.36
N HIS A 47 6.46 -18.94 -15.56
CA HIS A 47 7.62 -19.76 -15.90
C HIS A 47 7.26 -21.24 -16.02
N VAL A 48 6.49 -21.80 -15.09
CA VAL A 48 5.98 -23.19 -15.16
C VAL A 48 5.10 -23.38 -16.40
N ALA A 49 4.22 -22.42 -16.67
CA ALA A 49 3.33 -22.48 -17.82
C ALA A 49 4.05 -22.46 -19.16
N ASN A 50 5.01 -21.55 -19.31
CA ASN A 50 5.83 -21.42 -20.51
C ASN A 50 6.78 -22.62 -20.69
N GLY A 51 7.28 -23.19 -19.58
CA GLY A 51 8.19 -24.34 -19.62
C GLY A 51 7.52 -25.70 -19.80
N GLN A 52 6.28 -25.88 -19.32
CA GLN A 52 5.54 -27.15 -19.38
C GLN A 52 4.44 -27.17 -20.46
N GLY A 53 4.22 -26.06 -21.17
CA GLY A 53 3.12 -25.92 -22.14
C GLY A 53 1.72 -25.89 -21.49
N ARG A 54 1.64 -25.72 -20.17
CA ARG A 54 0.38 -25.65 -19.41
C ARG A 54 0.08 -24.21 -19.04
N ILE A 55 -0.66 -23.50 -19.88
CA ILE A 55 -1.16 -22.15 -19.60
C ILE A 55 -2.01 -22.20 -18.32
N PRO A 56 -1.83 -21.28 -17.35
CA PRO A 56 -2.70 -21.22 -16.19
C PRO A 56 -4.15 -21.06 -16.68
N THR A 57 -5.07 -21.84 -16.12
CA THR A 57 -6.46 -21.77 -16.56
C THR A 57 -6.99 -20.34 -16.39
N VAL A 58 -7.90 -19.91 -17.26
CA VAL A 58 -8.56 -18.60 -17.16
C VAL A 58 -9.09 -18.35 -15.74
N LYS A 59 -9.58 -19.40 -15.07
CA LYS A 59 -10.03 -19.36 -13.67
C LYS A 59 -8.93 -18.90 -12.70
N THR A 60 -7.71 -19.43 -12.84
CA THR A 60 -6.58 -19.06 -11.98
C THR A 60 -6.16 -17.61 -12.22
N LEU A 61 -6.17 -17.15 -13.47
CA LEU A 61 -5.84 -15.76 -13.81
C LEU A 61 -6.89 -14.77 -13.28
N LEU A 62 -8.18 -15.13 -13.38
CA LEU A 62 -9.26 -14.33 -12.81
C LEU A 62 -9.17 -14.23 -11.30
N GLN A 63 -8.88 -15.33 -10.62
CA GLN A 63 -8.70 -15.32 -9.16
C GLN A 63 -7.57 -14.37 -8.74
N ILE A 64 -6.43 -14.41 -9.42
CA ILE A 64 -5.32 -13.50 -9.11
C ILE A 64 -5.68 -12.04 -9.44
N ALA A 65 -6.42 -11.80 -10.53
CA ALA A 65 -6.89 -10.46 -10.86
C ALA A 65 -7.83 -9.90 -9.77
N ASP A 66 -8.71 -10.75 -9.21
CA ASP A 66 -9.60 -10.38 -8.12
C ASP A 66 -8.83 -10.10 -6.82
N GLU A 67 -7.84 -10.93 -6.48
CA GLU A 67 -6.97 -10.74 -5.32
C GLU A 67 -6.17 -9.43 -5.43
N VAL A 68 -5.58 -9.14 -6.60
CA VAL A 68 -4.88 -7.88 -6.87
C VAL A 68 -5.82 -6.67 -6.77
N LYS A 69 -7.06 -6.81 -7.24
CA LYS A 69 -8.06 -5.74 -7.15
C LYS A 69 -8.46 -5.46 -5.71
N SER A 70 -8.64 -6.49 -4.89
CA SER A 70 -8.94 -6.34 -3.44
C SER A 70 -7.82 -5.57 -2.74
N ILE A 71 -6.58 -5.97 -2.97
CA ILE A 71 -5.41 -5.32 -2.34
C ILE A 71 -5.28 -3.86 -2.78
N LYS A 72 -5.52 -3.56 -4.06
CA LYS A 72 -5.52 -2.18 -4.54
C LYS A 72 -6.57 -1.33 -3.80
N GLN A 73 -7.77 -1.86 -3.59
CA GLN A 73 -8.84 -1.15 -2.88
C GLN A 73 -8.45 -0.87 -1.43
N GLU A 74 -7.84 -1.84 -0.75
CA GLU A 74 -7.35 -1.66 0.63
C GLU A 74 -6.25 -0.59 0.70
N VAL A 75 -5.28 -0.62 -0.23
CA VAL A 75 -4.23 0.41 -0.33
C VAL A 75 -4.83 1.80 -0.59
N ASP A 76 -5.80 1.91 -1.49
CA ASP A 76 -6.42 3.19 -1.83
C ASP A 76 -7.17 3.80 -0.61
N VAL A 77 -7.82 2.97 0.21
CA VAL A 77 -8.46 3.41 1.46
C VAL A 77 -7.42 3.92 2.46
N GLU A 78 -6.36 3.15 2.72
CA GLU A 78 -5.30 3.55 3.65
C GLU A 78 -4.57 4.82 3.20
N TRP A 79 -4.38 4.95 1.88
CA TRP A 79 -3.80 6.15 1.28
C TRP A 79 -4.69 7.39 1.47
N GLN A 80 -6.01 7.24 1.33
CA GLN A 80 -6.96 8.31 1.56
C GLN A 80 -7.03 8.72 3.04
N LEU A 81 -7.07 7.75 3.96
CA LEU A 81 -7.08 7.99 5.41
C LEU A 81 -5.79 8.71 5.85
N THR A 82 -4.64 8.31 5.31
CA THR A 82 -3.37 8.98 5.58
C THR A 82 -3.41 10.45 5.15
N ARG A 83 -3.90 10.74 3.93
CA ARG A 83 -4.00 12.11 3.42
C ARG A 83 -4.95 12.97 4.25
N GLN A 84 -6.07 12.41 4.72
CA GLN A 84 -7.01 13.14 5.59
C GLN A 84 -6.43 13.45 6.97
N SER A 85 -5.66 12.52 7.57
CA SER A 85 -4.99 12.77 8.86
C SER A 85 -3.88 13.82 8.75
N THR A 86 -3.15 13.89 7.62
CA THR A 86 -2.09 14.88 7.40
C THR A 86 -2.56 16.25 6.90
N ALA A 87 -3.81 16.35 6.43
CA ALA A 87 -4.38 17.58 5.88
C ALA A 87 -5.23 18.38 6.89
N LYS A 88 -5.41 17.88 8.12
CA LYS A 88 -6.08 18.64 9.18
C LYS A 88 -5.12 19.70 9.77
N PRO A 89 -5.56 20.95 9.91
CA PRO A 89 -4.79 21.99 10.58
C PRO A 89 -4.66 21.74 12.10
#